data_AF-H2ZF43-F1
#
_entry.id   AF-H2ZF43-F1
#
_cell.length_a   1.000
_cell.length_b   1.000
_cell.length_c   1.000
_cell.angle_alpha   90.00
_cell.angle_beta   90.00
_cell.angle_gamma   90.00
#
_symmetry.space_group_name_H-M   'P 1'
#
loop_
_entity.id
_entity.type
_entity.pdbx_description
1 polymer ?
#
loop_
_entity_poly.entity_id
_entity_poly.type
_entity_poly.pdbx_seq_one_letter_code
_entity_poly.pdbx_strand_id
1 'polypeptide(L)'
;MIAVRNKKIILRFQNLKAIICTDAVLLVDPPFHNHSGSKSEISTFWNELPSLITGSSLYTSNLPLEYRVLEAVFAYNISSLTATLSQLE
;
A
#
# COMPACT_ATOMS: atom_id res chain seq x y z
N MET A 1 4.01 -8.04 7.35
CA MET A 1 4.24 -9.41 6.83
C MET A 1 4.18 -9.37 5.31
N ILE A 2 5.20 -9.91 4.66
CA ILE A 2 5.24 -10.06 3.20
C ILE A 2 5.45 -11.55 2.93
N ALA A 3 4.60 -12.15 2.11
CA ALA A 3 4.72 -13.53 1.71
C ALA A 3 4.59 -13.65 0.20
N VAL A 4 5.50 -14.39 -0.44
CA VAL A 4 5.42 -14.67 -1.87
C VAL A 4 4.91 -16.08 -2.05
N ARG A 5 3.77 -16.25 -2.73
CA ARG A 5 3.18 -17.56 -3.04
C ARG A 5 2.54 -17.55 -4.42
N ASN A 6 2.77 -18.61 -5.19
CA ASN A 6 2.12 -18.81 -6.50
C ASN A 6 2.21 -17.58 -7.43
N LYS A 7 3.38 -16.93 -7.51
CA LYS A 7 3.61 -15.68 -8.27
C LYS A 7 2.76 -14.49 -7.82
N LYS A 8 2.27 -14.51 -6.57
CA LYS A 8 1.55 -13.42 -5.93
C LYS A 8 2.30 -12.98 -4.69
N ILE A 9 2.27 -11.68 -4.43
CA ILE A 9 2.86 -11.08 -3.25
C ILE A 9 1.71 -10.70 -2.32
N ILE A 10 1.66 -11.36 -1.17
CA ILE A 10 0.67 -11.11 -0.13
C ILE A 10 1.30 -10.17 0.88
N LEU A 11 0.72 -8.99 1.02
CA LEU A 11 1.13 -7.95 1.95
C LEU A 11 0.11 -7.79 3.06
N ARG A 12 0.62 -7.67 4.28
CA ARG A 12 -0.17 -7.32 5.46
C ARG A 12 0.64 -6.38 6.34
N PHE A 13 0.21 -5.12 6.40
CA PHE A 13 0.79 -4.09 7.26
C PHE A 13 -0.32 -3.41 8.04
N GLN A 14 -0.35 -3.61 9.36
CA GLN A 14 -1.37 -3.04 10.25
C GLN A 14 -2.78 -3.15 9.64
N ASN A 15 -3.30 -2.04 9.10
CA ASN A 15 -4.64 -1.91 8.52
C ASN A 15 -4.70 -2.20 7.00
N LEU A 16 -3.55 -2.26 6.32
CA LEU A 16 -3.45 -2.54 4.90
C LEU A 16 -3.21 -4.04 4.65
N LYS A 17 -4.10 -4.65 3.86
CA LYS A 17 -3.91 -6.01 3.34
C LYS A 17 -4.05 -5.98 1.83
N ALA A 18 -3.04 -6.43 1.11
CA ALA A 18 -3.03 -6.40 -0.35
C ALA A 18 -2.51 -7.73 -0.90
N ILE A 19 -3.01 -8.10 -2.07
CA ILE A 19 -2.48 -9.17 -2.91
C ILE A 19 -2.05 -8.50 -4.21
N ILE A 20 -0.75 -8.52 -4.46
CA ILE A 20 -0.16 -7.98 -5.68
C ILE A 20 0.12 -9.16 -6.61
N CYS A 21 -0.45 -9.10 -7.80
CA CYS A 21 -0.12 -9.94 -8.93
C CYS A 21 0.72 -9.13 -9.94
N THR A 22 1.23 -9.81 -10.97
CA THR A 22 1.99 -9.17 -12.06
C THR A 22 1.13 -8.25 -12.94
N ASP A 23 -0.17 -8.48 -12.97
CA ASP A 23 -1.15 -7.84 -13.85
C ASP A 23 -2.20 -7.02 -13.10
N ALA A 24 -2.44 -7.32 -11.83
CA ALA A 24 -3.48 -6.71 -11.03
C ALA A 24 -3.08 -6.60 -9.56
N VAL A 25 -3.71 -5.65 -8.87
CA VAL A 25 -3.58 -5.50 -7.42
C VAL A 25 -4.96 -5.61 -6.81
N LEU A 26 -5.09 -6.47 -5.80
CA LEU A 26 -6.31 -6.62 -5.03
C LEU A 26 -6.05 -6.12 -3.60
N LEU A 27 -6.75 -5.08 -3.18
CA LEU A 27 -6.85 -4.82 -1.75
C LEU A 27 -7.87 -5.75 -1.11
N VAL A 28 -7.56 -6.18 0.08
CA VAL A 28 -8.52 -6.77 0.99
C VAL A 28 -8.84 -5.71 2.03
N ASP A 29 -9.96 -5.00 1.84
CA ASP A 29 -10.48 -4.07 2.85
C ASP A 29 -10.91 -4.89 4.08
N PRO A 30 -10.27 -4.74 5.25
CA PRO A 30 -10.71 -5.46 6.44
C PRO A 30 -12.09 -4.95 6.89
N PRO A 31 -13.03 -5.85 7.22
CA PRO A 31 -14.32 -5.43 7.75
C PRO A 31 -14.13 -4.83 9.15
N PHE A 32 -14.46 -3.54 9.27
CA PHE A 32 -14.90 -2.83 10.46
C PHE A 32 -14.19 -3.13 11.79
N HIS A 33 -13.19 -2.31 12.12
CA HIS A 33 -13.07 -1.81 13.49
C HIS A 33 -12.93 -0.28 13.49
N ASN A 34 -13.82 0.34 14.25
CA ASN A 34 -14.09 1.77 14.40
C ASN A 34 -12.86 2.64 14.74
N HIS A 35 -12.04 2.98 13.76
CA HIS A 35 -11.18 4.16 13.84
C HIS A 35 -11.49 5.07 12.65
N SER A 36 -12.33 6.07 12.93
CA SER A 36 -12.93 7.00 11.96
C SER A 36 -11.91 7.77 11.09
N GLY A 37 -10.62 7.79 11.44
CA GLY A 37 -9.56 8.42 10.64
C GLY A 37 -8.90 7.51 9.60
N SER A 38 -8.59 6.25 9.96
CA SER A 38 -7.79 5.34 9.13
C SER A 38 -8.52 4.86 7.86
N LYS A 39 -9.86 4.89 7.86
CA LYS A 39 -10.68 4.50 6.70
C LYS A 39 -10.51 5.49 5.52
N SER A 40 -10.36 6.78 5.82
CA SER A 40 -10.19 7.84 4.83
C SER A 40 -8.82 7.75 4.14
N GLU A 41 -7.77 7.51 4.92
CA GLU A 41 -6.40 7.50 4.41
C GLU A 41 -6.15 6.31 3.48
N ILE A 42 -6.65 5.11 3.81
CA ILE A 42 -6.52 3.94 2.93
C ILE A 42 -7.34 4.14 1.64
N SER A 43 -8.56 4.67 1.73
CA SER A 43 -9.36 4.95 0.52
C SER A 43 -8.75 6.04 -0.35
N THR A 44 -8.12 7.05 0.25
CA THR A 44 -7.46 8.14 -0.47
C THR A 44 -6.20 7.61 -1.16
N PHE A 45 -5.38 6.85 -0.44
CA PHE A 45 -4.25 6.12 -1.01
C PHE A 45 -4.66 5.24 -2.19
N TRP A 46 -5.84 4.61 -2.15
CA TRP A 46 -6.35 3.83 -3.28
C TRP A 46 -6.66 4.64 -4.52
N ASN A 47 -7.30 5.79 -4.35
CA ASN A 47 -7.61 6.67 -5.47
C ASN A 47 -6.33 7.24 -6.08
N GLU A 48 -5.29 7.42 -5.27
CA GLU A 48 -3.99 7.91 -5.70
C GLU A 48 -3.03 6.79 -6.16
N LEU A 49 -3.30 5.52 -5.84
CA LEU A 49 -2.40 4.42 -6.19
C LEU A 49 -2.15 4.33 -7.72
N PRO A 50 -3.16 4.42 -8.61
CA PRO A 50 -2.93 4.43 -10.05
C PRO A 50 -2.03 5.58 -10.53
N SER A 51 -2.16 6.78 -9.96
CA SER A 51 -1.29 7.91 -10.31
C SER A 51 0.11 7.75 -9.73
N LEU A 52 0.24 7.14 -8.56
CA LEU A 52 1.53 6.83 -7.95
C LEU A 52 2.31 5.78 -8.76
N ILE A 53 1.67 4.67 -9.17
CA ILE A 53 2.33 3.59 -9.93
C ILE A 53 2.64 3.95 -11.39
N THR A 54 1.97 4.96 -11.94
CA THR A 54 2.23 5.50 -13.28
C THR A 54 3.12 6.74 -13.25
N GLY A 55 3.37 7.30 -12.07
CA GLY A 55 4.18 8.49 -11.86
C GLY A 55 5.66 8.25 -12.07
N SER A 56 6.34 9.26 -12.62
CA SER A 56 7.80 9.27 -12.84
C SER A 56 8.62 9.42 -11.54
N SER A 57 7.97 9.64 -10.40
CA SER A 57 8.61 9.83 -9.10
C SER A 57 9.01 8.54 -8.39
N LEU A 58 8.61 7.38 -8.91
CA LEU A 58 9.00 6.07 -8.36
C LEU A 58 10.40 5.69 -8.84
N TYR A 59 11.25 5.25 -7.90
CA TYR A 59 12.56 4.66 -8.23
C TYR A 59 12.41 3.37 -9.05
N THR A 60 11.27 2.68 -8.88
CA THR A 60 10.93 1.44 -9.60
C THR A 60 10.11 1.68 -10.87
N SER A 61 10.05 2.92 -11.40
CA SER A 61 9.28 3.26 -12.61
C SER A 61 9.55 2.36 -13.83
N ASN A 62 10.79 1.86 -13.98
CA ASN A 62 11.21 0.95 -15.05
C ASN A 62 10.99 -0.55 -14.74
N LEU A 63 10.48 -0.89 -13.56
CA LEU A 63 10.27 -2.27 -13.14
C LEU A 63 8.81 -2.73 -13.41
N PRO A 64 8.58 -4.05 -13.40
CA PRO A 64 7.24 -4.63 -13.46
C PRO A 64 6.28 -4.04 -12.42
N LEU A 65 4.98 -4.12 -12.71
CA LEU A 65 3.90 -3.52 -11.93
C LEU A 65 4.02 -3.85 -10.45
N GLU A 66 4.33 -5.10 -10.12
CA GLU A 66 4.40 -5.58 -8.75
C GLU A 66 5.43 -4.82 -7.89
N TYR A 67 6.54 -4.38 -8.48
CA TYR A 67 7.58 -3.63 -7.78
C TYR A 67 7.18 -2.17 -7.59
N ARG A 68 6.50 -1.57 -8.57
CA ARG A 68 5.95 -0.21 -8.48
C ARG A 68 4.89 -0.10 -7.40
N VAL A 69 4.02 -1.10 -7.33
CA VAL A 69 2.99 -1.19 -6.30
C VAL A 69 3.63 -1.42 -4.92
N LEU A 70 4.65 -2.28 -4.83
CA LEU A 70 5.39 -2.49 -3.59
C LEU A 70 6.01 -1.20 -3.05
N GLU A 71 6.68 -0.44 -3.91
CA GLU A 71 7.30 0.84 -3.53
C GLU A 71 6.25 1.83 -3.04
N ALA A 72 5.14 2.01 -3.79
CA ALA A 72 4.06 2.90 -3.39
C ALA A 72 3.44 2.50 -2.03
N VAL A 73 3.22 1.20 -1.80
CA VAL A 73 2.69 0.66 -0.55
C VAL A 73 3.65 0.88 0.62
N PHE A 74 4.96 0.68 0.42
CA PHE A 74 5.95 0.94 1.47
C PHE A 74 6.07 2.43 1.78
N ALA A 75 6.10 3.28 0.76
CA ALA A 75 6.14 4.74 0.95
C ALA A 75 4.95 5.23 1.78
N TYR A 76 3.74 4.74 1.48
CA TYR A 76 2.55 5.04 2.27
C TYR A 76 2.65 4.53 3.71
N ASN A 77 3.11 3.29 3.92
CA ASN A 77 3.24 2.74 5.26
C ASN A 77 4.26 3.50 6.11
N ILE A 78 5.41 3.85 5.52
CA ILE A 78 6.44 4.67 6.17
C ILE A 78 5.85 6.03 6.54
N SER A 79 5.18 6.70 5.61
CA SER A 79 4.56 8.00 5.87
C SER A 79 3.53 7.96 7.01
N SER A 80 2.66 6.94 7.02
CA SER A 80 1.67 6.72 8.08
C SER A 80 2.33 6.44 9.45
N LEU A 81 3.39 5.63 9.47
CA LEU A 81 4.16 5.36 10.68
C LEU A 81 4.87 6.62 11.19
N THR A 82 5.49 7.40 10.30
CA THR A 82 6.13 8.67 10.65
C THR A 82 5.12 9.66 11.22
N ALA A 83 3.94 9.80 10.59
CA ALA A 83 2.88 10.66 11.10
C ALA A 83 2.39 10.22 12.50
N THR A 84 2.27 8.92 12.72
CA THR A 84 1.90 8.37 14.03
C THR A 84 2.99 8.63 15.07
N LEU A 85 4.26 8.41 14.73
CA LEU A 85 5.39 8.68 15.63
C LEU A 85 5.49 10.16 16.00
N SER A 86 5.32 11.07 15.05
CA SER A 86 5.32 12.52 15.31
C SER A 86 4.16 13.01 16.19
N GLN A 87 3.09 12.21 16.35
CA GLN A 87 2.01 12.52 17.29
C GLN A 87 2.28 12.01 18.71
N LEU A 88 3.24 11.09 18.88
CA LEU A 88 3.65 10.54 20.17
C LEU A 88 4.86 11.26 20.79
N GLU A 89 5.64 12.01 19.99
CA GLU A 89 6.73 12.90 20.47
C GLU A 89 6.19 14.23 20.99
#